data_AF-A0A8D7ARS7-F1
#
_entry.id   AF-A0A8D7ARS7-F1
#
_cell.length_a   1.000
_cell.length_b   1.000
_cell.length_c   1.000
_cell.angle_alpha   90.00
_cell.angle_beta   90.00
_cell.angle_gamma   90.00
#
_symmetry.space_group_name_H-M   'P 1'
#
loop_
_entity.id
_entity.type
_entity.pdbx_description
1 polymer ?
#
loop_
_entity_poly.entity_id
_entity_poly.type
_entity_poly.pdbx_seq_one_letter_code
_entity_poly.pdbx_strand_id
1 'polypeptide(L)'
;MEDRAADKQSSYTYWVREATEDAAPRPVPRKLTADDLSKQPRSAVLGSVWNQAGTWEERNLNSWASNRIKELLKSLGSLEFSSGKAYIEEVTKCSGDAFLVTVRNKKRVGYTYEVTIKFKAGDWLIQKENKKIKGHLDIPEFSFGELEDLQIQIRLSEDKDLSTDDKMKICNDLRLFLAPIRKKLEVFEQELRDR
;
A
#
# COMPACT_ATOMS: atom_id res chain seq x y z
N MET A 1 13.19 47.23 59.30
CA MET A 1 13.88 47.42 58.02
C MET A 1 14.16 46.05 57.47
N GLU A 2 13.54 45.77 56.33
CA GLU A 2 13.58 44.52 55.56
C GLU A 2 15.01 44.08 55.23
N ASP A 3 15.26 42.78 55.25
CA ASP A 3 16.27 42.16 54.39
C ASP A 3 15.56 41.09 53.55
N ARG A 4 15.43 41.38 52.25
CA ARG A 4 14.66 40.62 51.27
C ARG A 4 15.39 39.33 50.89
N ALA A 5 14.63 38.24 50.88
CA ALA A 5 15.03 36.96 50.32
C ALA A 5 15.61 37.13 48.90
N ALA A 6 16.80 36.58 48.68
CA ALA A 6 17.41 36.47 47.36
C ALA A 6 16.57 35.54 46.48
N ASP A 7 15.85 36.12 45.53
CA ASP A 7 15.10 35.40 44.50
C ASP A 7 16.09 34.65 43.60
N LYS A 8 16.17 33.33 43.76
CA LYS A 8 16.88 32.45 42.82
C LYS A 8 16.07 32.37 41.54
N GLN A 9 16.25 33.34 40.65
CA GLN A 9 15.79 33.22 39.26
C GLN A 9 16.52 32.06 38.60
N SER A 10 15.86 30.90 38.54
CA SER A 10 16.18 29.82 37.63
C SER A 10 16.04 30.34 36.19
N SER A 11 17.14 30.84 35.62
CA SER A 11 17.18 31.27 34.23
C SER A 11 17.26 30.03 33.34
N TYR A 12 16.11 29.67 32.80
CA TYR A 12 15.95 28.67 31.75
C TYR A 12 16.51 29.26 30.45
N THR A 13 17.82 29.14 30.22
CA THR A 13 18.50 29.57 28.99
C THR A 13 18.23 28.58 27.86
N TYR A 14 17.00 28.59 27.35
CA TYR A 14 16.68 27.88 26.12
C TYR A 14 17.17 28.73 24.94
N TRP A 15 18.24 28.23 24.31
CA TRP A 15 18.89 28.76 23.11
C TRP A 15 19.75 30.02 23.34
N VAL A 16 20.91 29.85 23.99
CA VAL A 16 22.01 30.82 23.92
C VAL A 16 22.48 30.92 22.45
N ARG A 17 22.35 32.11 21.86
CA ARG A 17 22.75 32.39 20.45
C ARG A 17 24.20 32.84 20.32
N GLU A 18 24.84 33.25 21.41
CA GLU A 18 26.21 33.76 21.45
C GLU A 18 27.15 32.68 21.96
N ALA A 19 28.26 32.45 21.26
CA ALA A 19 29.24 31.44 21.67
C ALA A 19 29.98 31.96 22.91
N THR A 20 29.75 31.35 24.07
CA THR A 20 30.58 31.51 25.28
C THR A 20 32.00 31.04 24.98
N GLU A 21 33.02 31.63 25.62
CA GLU A 21 34.45 31.32 25.37
C GLU A 21 34.82 29.83 25.61
N ASP A 22 33.99 29.11 26.37
CA ASP A 22 34.10 27.66 26.64
C ASP A 22 33.44 26.78 25.56
N ALA A 23 32.81 27.37 24.54
CA ALA A 23 32.11 26.63 23.51
C ALA A 23 33.08 25.90 22.58
N ALA A 24 32.80 24.62 22.31
CA ALA A 24 33.55 23.83 21.33
C ALA A 24 33.61 24.56 19.97
N PRO A 25 34.78 24.57 19.30
CA PRO A 25 34.94 25.27 18.03
C PRO A 25 33.94 24.75 16.99
N ARG A 26 33.41 25.68 16.17
CA ARG A 26 32.41 25.34 15.15
C ARG A 26 32.99 24.30 14.18
N PRO A 27 32.28 23.18 13.92
CA PRO A 27 32.77 22.17 13.01
C PRO A 27 32.91 22.78 11.60
N VAL A 28 34.12 22.75 11.06
CA VAL A 28 34.41 23.21 9.71
C VAL A 28 33.99 22.14 8.70
N PRO A 29 33.17 22.48 7.67
CA PRO A 29 32.74 21.51 6.68
C PRO A 29 33.96 21.03 5.87
N ARG A 30 34.29 19.75 5.99
CA ARG A 30 35.36 19.10 5.23
C ARG A 30 34.78 18.41 4.00
N LYS A 31 35.40 18.62 2.84
CA LYS A 31 35.06 17.90 1.61
C LYS A 31 35.49 16.44 1.74
N LEU A 32 34.56 15.50 1.53
CA LEU A 32 34.86 14.07 1.52
C LEU A 32 35.77 13.72 0.34
N THR A 33 36.82 12.94 0.60
CA THR A 33 37.74 12.44 -0.43
C THR A 33 37.32 11.04 -0.91
N ALA A 34 37.85 10.57 -2.04
CA ALA A 34 37.53 9.25 -2.58
C ALA A 34 37.88 8.10 -1.59
N ASP A 35 38.94 8.28 -0.80
CA ASP A 35 39.33 7.36 0.28
C ASP A 35 38.28 7.28 1.39
N ASP A 36 37.68 8.41 1.78
CA ASP A 36 36.62 8.45 2.80
C ASP A 36 35.35 7.71 2.33
N LEU A 37 35.03 7.81 1.03
CA LEU A 37 33.92 7.06 0.42
C LEU A 37 34.20 5.55 0.37
N SER A 38 35.46 5.17 0.14
CA SER A 38 35.86 3.76 0.06
C SER A 38 35.89 3.04 1.42
N LYS A 39 36.08 3.80 2.52
CA LYS A 39 36.10 3.30 3.90
C LYS A 39 34.72 3.17 4.52
N GLN A 40 33.66 3.63 3.84
CA GLN A 40 32.31 3.39 4.32
C GLN A 40 32.06 1.88 4.33
N PRO A 41 31.59 1.30 5.46
CA PRO A 41 31.36 -0.12 5.55
C PRO A 41 30.32 -0.51 4.49
N ARG A 42 30.73 -1.31 3.49
CA ARG A 42 29.84 -2.03 2.56
C ARG A 42 29.15 -3.20 3.24
N SER A 43 28.75 -3.02 4.49
CA SER A 43 27.95 -4.02 5.19
C SER A 43 26.63 -4.14 4.46
N ALA A 44 26.16 -5.37 4.23
CA ALA A 44 24.82 -5.69 3.75
C ALA A 44 23.77 -5.28 4.81
N VAL A 45 23.70 -3.99 5.11
CA VAL A 45 22.80 -3.38 6.08
C VAL A 45 21.54 -3.00 5.33
N LEU A 46 20.41 -3.43 5.89
CA LEU A 46 19.10 -3.06 5.40
C LEU A 46 18.85 -1.58 5.76
N GLY A 47 18.72 -0.73 4.74
CA GLY A 47 18.44 0.69 4.89
C GLY A 47 19.68 1.59 4.82
N SER A 48 19.49 2.87 5.13
CA SER A 48 20.55 3.88 5.11
C SER A 48 21.45 3.80 6.37
N VAL A 49 22.58 4.50 6.34
CA VAL A 49 23.48 4.66 7.50
C VAL A 49 22.72 5.19 8.73
N TRP A 50 21.63 5.94 8.53
CA TRP A 50 20.76 6.43 9.61
C TRP A 50 20.12 5.28 10.39
N ASN A 51 19.75 4.18 9.73
CA ASN A 51 19.11 3.02 10.35
C ASN A 51 20.04 2.25 11.30
N GLN A 52 21.37 2.45 11.19
CA GLN A 52 22.35 1.77 12.05
C GLN A 52 22.14 2.06 13.54
N ALA A 53 21.61 3.25 13.88
CA ALA A 53 21.27 3.61 15.26
C ALA A 53 19.87 3.09 15.70
N GLY A 54 19.25 2.21 14.91
CA GLY A 54 17.91 1.68 15.18
C GLY A 54 16.77 2.67 14.91
N THR A 55 17.05 3.70 14.12
CA THR A 55 16.07 4.72 13.74
C THR A 55 15.01 4.16 12.78
N TRP A 56 13.89 4.87 12.67
CA TRP A 56 12.81 4.54 11.75
C TRP A 56 13.10 5.15 10.37
N GLU A 57 13.07 4.32 9.32
CA GLU A 57 13.17 4.76 7.93
C GLU A 57 11.97 4.23 7.15
N GLU A 58 11.23 5.11 6.48
CA GLU A 58 10.11 4.76 5.62
C GLU A 58 10.45 5.03 4.15
N ARG A 59 10.09 4.08 3.29
CA ARG A 59 10.15 4.21 1.84
C ARG A 59 8.75 4.08 1.28
N ASN A 60 8.31 5.11 0.54
CA ASN A 60 7.04 5.07 -0.17
C ASN A 60 7.17 4.17 -1.41
N LEU A 61 6.29 3.18 -1.51
CA LEU A 61 6.22 2.23 -2.63
C LEU A 61 4.88 2.33 -3.38
N ASN A 62 4.09 3.38 -3.13
CA ASN A 62 2.73 3.53 -3.64
C ASN A 62 2.68 3.50 -5.18
N SER A 63 3.59 4.21 -5.84
CA SER A 63 3.64 4.27 -7.31
C SER A 63 3.86 2.90 -7.94
N TRP A 64 4.74 2.09 -7.34
CA TRP A 64 4.95 0.72 -7.80
C TRP A 64 3.76 -0.17 -7.47
N ALA A 65 3.27 -0.13 -6.23
CA ALA A 65 2.18 -0.99 -5.76
C ALA A 65 0.91 -0.78 -6.59
N SER A 66 0.52 0.47 -6.81
CA SER A 66 -0.62 0.83 -7.66
C SER A 66 -0.50 0.28 -9.08
N ASN A 67 0.70 0.34 -9.69
CA ASN A 67 0.92 -0.21 -11.02
C ASN A 67 0.88 -1.74 -11.01
N ARG A 68 1.51 -2.36 -10.00
CA ARG A 68 1.60 -3.81 -9.91
C ARG A 68 0.25 -4.47 -9.66
N ILE A 69 -0.57 -3.90 -8.78
CA ILE A 69 -1.94 -4.35 -8.54
C ILE A 69 -2.76 -4.28 -9.84
N LYS A 70 -2.66 -3.17 -10.59
CA LYS A 70 -3.33 -3.03 -11.89
C LYS A 70 -2.89 -4.10 -12.89
N GLU A 71 -1.60 -4.42 -12.97
CA GLU A 71 -1.09 -5.48 -13.84
C GLU A 71 -1.61 -6.87 -13.44
N LEU A 72 -1.54 -7.20 -12.15
CA LEU A 72 -1.95 -8.50 -11.62
C LEU A 72 -3.44 -8.74 -11.83
N LEU A 73 -4.27 -7.72 -11.58
CA LEU A 73 -5.72 -7.80 -11.78
C LEU A 73 -6.08 -7.87 -13.27
N LYS A 74 -5.35 -7.19 -14.16
CA LYS A 74 -5.52 -7.35 -15.61
C LYS A 74 -5.11 -8.75 -16.09
N SER A 75 -4.10 -9.35 -15.46
CA SER A 75 -3.62 -10.70 -15.81
C SER A 75 -4.59 -11.83 -15.46
N LEU A 76 -5.63 -11.56 -14.65
CA LEU A 76 -6.67 -12.54 -14.34
C LEU A 76 -7.50 -12.94 -15.56
N GLY A 77 -7.57 -12.07 -16.58
CA GLY A 77 -8.19 -12.38 -17.87
C GLY A 77 -9.69 -12.68 -17.76
N SER A 78 -10.08 -13.86 -18.27
CA SER A 78 -11.47 -14.33 -18.32
C SER A 78 -11.68 -15.55 -17.44
N LEU A 79 -12.82 -15.61 -16.76
CA LEU A 79 -13.27 -16.78 -16.01
C LEU A 79 -14.59 -17.29 -16.57
N GLU A 80 -14.67 -18.62 -16.68
CA GLU A 80 -15.86 -19.34 -17.12
C GLU A 80 -16.62 -19.84 -15.88
N PHE A 81 -17.91 -19.51 -15.82
CA PHE A 81 -18.84 -19.92 -14.78
C PHE A 81 -19.88 -20.87 -15.36
N SER A 82 -20.61 -21.56 -14.48
CA SER A 82 -21.73 -22.41 -14.89
C SER A 82 -22.82 -21.66 -15.66
N SER A 83 -22.90 -20.34 -15.47
CA SER A 83 -23.95 -19.49 -16.03
C SER A 83 -23.45 -18.56 -17.15
N GLY A 84 -22.15 -18.49 -17.43
CA GLY A 84 -21.60 -17.61 -18.47
C GLY A 84 -20.11 -17.38 -18.36
N LYS A 85 -19.54 -16.53 -19.22
CA LYS A 85 -18.12 -16.12 -19.14
C LYS A 85 -18.03 -14.66 -18.75
N ALA A 86 -17.15 -14.32 -17.81
CA ALA A 86 -16.86 -12.92 -17.49
C ALA A 86 -15.40 -12.57 -17.73
N TYR A 87 -15.20 -11.36 -18.24
CA TYR A 87 -13.93 -10.79 -18.64
C TYR A 87 -13.67 -9.57 -17.80
N ILE A 88 -12.47 -9.48 -17.21
CA ILE A 88 -12.03 -8.24 -16.57
C ILE A 88 -11.61 -7.28 -17.68
N GLU A 89 -12.30 -6.13 -17.77
CA GLU A 89 -11.99 -5.12 -18.80
C GLU A 89 -10.84 -4.23 -18.33
N GLU A 90 -10.99 -3.64 -17.14
CA GLU A 90 -10.05 -2.66 -16.63
C GLU A 90 -10.19 -2.49 -15.11
N VAL A 91 -9.15 -1.93 -14.50
CA VAL A 91 -9.19 -1.47 -13.11
C VAL A 91 -9.46 0.03 -13.13
N THR A 92 -10.67 0.43 -12.76
CA THR A 92 -11.13 1.83 -12.83
C THR A 92 -10.57 2.67 -11.68
N LYS A 93 -10.53 2.11 -10.47
CA LYS A 93 -9.99 2.78 -9.27
C LYS A 93 -8.96 1.88 -8.61
N CYS A 94 -7.82 2.45 -8.23
CA CYS A 94 -6.79 1.78 -7.43
C CYS A 94 -6.11 2.89 -6.65
N SER A 95 -6.53 3.08 -5.41
CA SER A 95 -6.08 4.16 -4.52
C SER A 95 -5.72 3.58 -3.18
N GLY A 96 -4.70 4.11 -2.54
CA GLY A 96 -4.17 3.58 -1.29
C GLY A 96 -2.73 3.95 -1.09
N ASP A 97 -2.13 3.32 -0.11
CA ASP A 97 -0.77 3.58 0.33
C ASP A 97 -0.01 2.26 0.49
N ALA A 98 1.23 2.24 0.02
CA ALA A 98 2.19 1.17 0.28
C ALA A 98 3.48 1.77 0.80
N PHE A 99 3.99 1.20 1.87
CA PHE A 99 5.22 1.64 2.51
C PHE A 99 6.06 0.45 2.96
N LEU A 100 7.37 0.67 2.93
CA LEU A 100 8.37 -0.21 3.52
C LEU A 100 9.02 0.55 4.67
N VAL A 101 8.87 0.00 5.87
CA VAL A 101 9.45 0.51 7.09
C VAL A 101 10.64 -0.35 7.49
N THR A 102 11.79 0.28 7.71
CA THR A 102 12.98 -0.35 8.27
C THR A 102 13.21 0.20 9.67
N VAL A 103 13.23 -0.68 10.68
CA VAL A 103 13.47 -0.33 12.09
C VAL A 103 14.42 -1.34 12.69
N ARG A 104 15.53 -0.88 13.28
CA ARG A 104 16.53 -1.76 13.93
C ARG A 104 16.98 -2.90 13.00
N ASN A 105 17.28 -2.57 11.74
CA ASN A 105 17.67 -3.55 10.71
C ASN A 105 16.62 -4.65 10.43
N LYS A 106 15.34 -4.41 10.77
CA LYS A 106 14.21 -5.27 10.43
C LYS A 106 13.31 -4.57 9.42
N LYS A 107 12.99 -5.26 8.34
CA LYS A 107 12.04 -4.83 7.32
C LYS A 107 10.62 -5.17 7.74
N ARG A 108 9.72 -4.21 7.57
CA ARG A 108 8.28 -4.33 7.71
C ARG A 108 7.66 -3.71 6.47
N VAL A 109 6.69 -4.39 5.88
CA VAL A 109 5.93 -3.86 4.75
C VAL A 109 4.49 -3.69 5.20
N GLY A 110 3.85 -2.64 4.71
CA GLY A 110 2.44 -2.38 4.95
C GLY A 110 1.84 -1.78 3.69
N TYR A 111 0.59 -2.15 3.44
CA TYR A 111 -0.21 -1.50 2.42
C TYR A 111 -1.67 -1.51 2.83
N THR A 112 -2.41 -0.52 2.34
CA THR A 112 -3.86 -0.43 2.42
C THR A 112 -4.35 0.11 1.09
N TYR A 113 -5.22 -0.63 0.40
CA TYR A 113 -5.75 -0.23 -0.90
C TYR A 113 -7.26 -0.43 -0.99
N GLU A 114 -7.87 0.45 -1.79
CA GLU A 114 -9.21 0.29 -2.33
C GLU A 114 -9.11 0.13 -3.85
N VAL A 115 -9.88 -0.82 -4.39
CA VAL A 115 -9.83 -1.15 -5.82
C VAL A 115 -11.23 -1.35 -6.38
N THR A 116 -11.51 -0.68 -7.50
CA THR A 116 -12.71 -0.90 -8.30
C THR A 116 -12.30 -1.50 -9.65
N ILE A 117 -12.81 -2.68 -9.95
CA ILE A 117 -12.56 -3.42 -11.18
C ILE A 117 -13.83 -3.38 -12.02
N LYS A 118 -13.72 -3.01 -13.28
CA LYS A 118 -14.83 -3.08 -14.24
C LYS A 118 -14.76 -4.39 -15.00
N PHE A 119 -15.87 -5.09 -15.04
CA PHE A 119 -15.99 -6.35 -15.75
C PHE A 119 -17.06 -6.27 -16.84
N LYS A 120 -16.83 -7.06 -17.88
CA LYS A 120 -17.79 -7.36 -18.93
C LYS A 120 -18.07 -8.84 -18.86
N ALA A 121 -19.27 -9.18 -18.44
CA ALA A 121 -19.77 -10.51 -18.69
C ALA A 121 -20.18 -10.62 -20.16
N GLY A 122 -19.65 -11.64 -20.83
CA GLY A 122 -19.96 -11.97 -22.21
C GLY A 122 -21.34 -12.61 -22.32
N ASP A 123 -21.43 -13.72 -23.04
CA ASP A 123 -22.68 -14.47 -23.19
C ASP A 123 -23.05 -15.13 -21.85
N TRP A 124 -23.88 -14.43 -21.06
CA TRP A 124 -24.49 -14.99 -19.87
C TRP A 124 -25.77 -15.71 -20.29
N LEU A 125 -25.86 -17.00 -19.97
CA LEU A 125 -27.01 -17.82 -20.31
C LEU A 125 -28.16 -17.51 -19.35
N ILE A 126 -29.00 -16.55 -19.73
CA ILE A 126 -30.17 -16.13 -18.95
C ILE A 126 -31.40 -16.52 -19.73
N GLN A 127 -32.20 -17.42 -19.19
CA GLN A 127 -33.47 -17.87 -19.79
C GLN A 127 -33.35 -18.35 -21.25
N LYS A 128 -32.21 -18.97 -21.62
CA LYS A 128 -31.85 -19.46 -22.98
C LYS A 128 -31.45 -18.38 -24.00
N GLU A 129 -31.35 -17.12 -23.61
CA GLU A 129 -30.75 -16.06 -24.43
C GLU A 129 -29.41 -15.62 -23.83
N ASN A 130 -28.46 -15.32 -24.72
CA ASN A 130 -27.15 -14.82 -24.33
C ASN A 130 -27.23 -13.30 -24.15
N LYS A 131 -27.21 -12.83 -22.90
CA LYS A 131 -27.15 -11.40 -22.60
C LYS A 131 -25.74 -10.99 -22.20
N LYS A 132 -25.27 -9.88 -22.77
CA LYS A 132 -24.02 -9.22 -22.35
C LYS A 132 -24.34 -8.32 -21.18
N ILE A 133 -23.63 -8.47 -20.07
CA ILE A 133 -23.86 -7.69 -18.85
C ILE A 133 -22.57 -6.98 -18.48
N LYS A 134 -22.67 -5.72 -18.08
CA LYS A 134 -21.54 -4.96 -17.56
C LYS A 134 -21.75 -4.64 -16.08
N GLY A 135 -20.65 -4.56 -15.35
CA GLY A 135 -20.69 -4.18 -13.94
C GLY A 135 -19.32 -3.82 -13.38
N HIS A 136 -19.33 -3.57 -12.08
CA HIS A 136 -18.18 -3.20 -11.26
C HIS A 136 -18.06 -4.15 -10.07
N LEU A 137 -16.83 -4.54 -9.76
CA LEU A 137 -16.41 -5.24 -8.55
C LEU A 137 -15.62 -4.25 -7.71
N ASP A 138 -16.21 -3.84 -6.60
CA ASP A 138 -15.64 -2.89 -5.65
C ASP A 138 -15.07 -3.68 -4.46
N ILE A 139 -13.78 -3.51 -4.22
CA ILE A 139 -13.07 -3.97 -3.02
C ILE A 139 -12.83 -2.71 -2.17
N PRO A 140 -13.65 -2.49 -1.14
CA PRO A 140 -13.68 -1.21 -0.43
C PRO A 140 -12.38 -0.93 0.31
N GLU A 141 -11.78 -1.95 0.92
CA GLU A 141 -10.49 -1.85 1.59
C GLU A 141 -9.89 -3.25 1.72
N PHE A 142 -8.59 -3.37 1.50
CA PHE A 142 -7.81 -4.54 1.86
C PHE A 142 -6.40 -4.14 2.27
N SER A 143 -5.85 -4.85 3.25
CA SER A 143 -4.57 -4.54 3.85
C SER A 143 -3.63 -5.76 3.88
N PHE A 144 -2.36 -5.51 4.17
CA PHE A 144 -1.35 -6.56 4.26
C PHE A 144 -1.71 -7.61 5.32
N GLY A 145 -1.87 -8.87 4.91
CA GLY A 145 -2.19 -9.99 5.79
C GLY A 145 -3.69 -10.17 6.09
N GLU A 146 -4.57 -9.29 5.60
CA GLU A 146 -6.03 -9.39 5.76
C GLU A 146 -6.72 -9.90 4.48
N LEU A 147 -5.99 -10.62 3.63
CA LEU A 147 -6.53 -11.19 2.39
C LEU A 147 -7.54 -12.33 2.64
N GLU A 148 -7.64 -12.83 3.87
CA GLU A 148 -8.60 -13.86 4.26
C GLU A 148 -10.04 -13.35 4.33
N ASP A 149 -10.22 -12.14 4.85
CA ASP A 149 -11.52 -11.50 5.05
C ASP A 149 -11.88 -10.54 3.90
N LEU A 150 -11.27 -10.72 2.72
CA LEU A 150 -11.47 -9.85 1.57
C LEU A 150 -12.95 -9.76 1.18
N GLN A 151 -13.54 -8.56 1.30
CA GLN A 151 -14.93 -8.32 0.93
C GLN A 151 -15.02 -7.76 -0.49
N ILE A 152 -15.96 -8.29 -1.28
CA ILE A 152 -16.24 -7.80 -2.63
C ILE A 152 -17.70 -7.35 -2.71
N GLN A 153 -17.90 -6.11 -3.12
CA GLN A 153 -19.20 -5.55 -3.46
C GLN A 153 -19.38 -5.58 -4.97
N ILE A 154 -20.49 -6.15 -5.43
CA ILE A 154 -20.78 -6.32 -6.85
C ILE A 154 -21.87 -5.32 -7.24
N ARG A 155 -21.62 -4.49 -8.24
CA ARG A 155 -22.58 -3.52 -8.79
C ARG A 155 -22.82 -3.80 -10.28
N LEU A 156 -24.04 -4.20 -10.62
CA LEU A 156 -24.44 -4.47 -12.01
C LEU A 156 -25.00 -3.18 -12.65
N SER A 157 -24.59 -2.87 -13.88
CA SER A 157 -25.06 -1.69 -14.61
C SER A 157 -26.36 -1.93 -15.38
N GLU A 158 -26.62 -3.17 -15.82
CA GLU A 158 -27.82 -3.56 -16.59
C GLU A 158 -28.85 -4.29 -15.70
N ASP A 159 -29.40 -3.55 -14.74
CA ASP A 159 -30.33 -4.09 -13.73
C ASP A 159 -31.77 -4.27 -14.25
N LYS A 160 -32.15 -3.60 -15.35
CA LYS A 160 -33.56 -3.45 -15.76
C LYS A 160 -34.17 -4.67 -16.45
N ASP A 161 -33.35 -5.52 -17.07
CA ASP A 161 -33.81 -6.63 -17.93
C ASP A 161 -33.58 -8.02 -17.31
N LEU A 162 -33.23 -8.08 -16.02
CA LEU A 162 -32.85 -9.30 -15.31
C LEU A 162 -33.79 -9.56 -14.14
N SER A 163 -34.26 -10.80 -14.03
CA SER A 163 -34.97 -11.29 -12.84
C SER A 163 -34.06 -11.19 -11.60
N THR A 164 -34.66 -10.97 -10.44
CA THR A 164 -33.95 -10.98 -9.15
C THR A 164 -33.18 -12.29 -8.94
N ASP A 165 -33.72 -13.42 -9.40
CA ASP A 165 -33.08 -14.74 -9.30
C ASP A 165 -31.81 -14.83 -10.17
N ASP A 166 -31.88 -14.32 -11.40
CA ASP A 166 -30.75 -14.30 -12.33
C ASP A 166 -29.63 -13.39 -11.80
N LYS A 167 -29.98 -12.23 -11.21
CA LYS A 167 -29.02 -11.34 -10.55
C LYS A 167 -28.31 -12.02 -9.38
N MET A 168 -29.03 -12.78 -8.56
CA MET A 168 -28.41 -13.52 -7.45
C MET A 168 -27.45 -14.60 -7.94
N LYS A 169 -27.81 -15.33 -9.00
CA LYS A 169 -26.91 -16.30 -9.65
C LYS A 169 -25.63 -15.63 -10.16
N ILE A 170 -25.78 -14.54 -10.91
CA ILE A 170 -24.67 -13.73 -11.40
C ILE A 170 -23.77 -13.28 -10.25
N CYS A 171 -24.34 -12.75 -9.17
CA CYS A 171 -23.57 -12.32 -8.00
C CYS A 171 -22.82 -13.48 -7.34
N ASN A 172 -23.44 -14.65 -7.22
CA ASN A 172 -22.79 -15.82 -6.64
C ASN A 172 -21.64 -16.34 -7.51
N ASP A 173 -21.81 -16.33 -8.84
CA ASP A 173 -20.73 -16.68 -9.75
C ASP A 173 -19.60 -15.66 -9.71
N LEU A 174 -19.92 -14.36 -9.64
CA LEU A 174 -18.93 -13.30 -9.52
C LEU A 174 -18.16 -13.37 -8.19
N ARG A 175 -18.75 -13.88 -7.12
CA ARG A 175 -18.03 -14.15 -5.86
C ARG A 175 -16.91 -15.18 -6.04
N LEU A 176 -17.00 -16.07 -7.04
CA LEU A 176 -15.91 -17.00 -7.33
C LEU A 176 -14.65 -16.30 -7.88
N PHE A 177 -14.74 -15.04 -8.36
CA PHE A 177 -13.55 -14.23 -8.67
C PHE A 177 -12.72 -13.87 -7.43
N LEU A 178 -13.28 -13.98 -6.22
CA LEU A 178 -12.56 -13.67 -4.99
C LEU A 178 -11.32 -14.55 -4.83
N ALA A 179 -11.45 -15.87 -5.06
CA ALA A 179 -10.35 -16.81 -4.94
C ALA A 179 -9.15 -16.49 -5.87
N PRO A 180 -9.33 -16.27 -7.19
CA PRO A 180 -8.23 -15.91 -8.06
C PRO A 180 -7.70 -14.49 -7.81
N ILE A 181 -8.55 -13.52 -7.43
CA ILE A 181 -8.09 -12.18 -7.00
C ILE A 181 -7.17 -12.32 -5.79
N ARG A 182 -7.59 -13.07 -4.77
CA ARG A 182 -6.80 -13.33 -3.57
C ARG A 182 -5.44 -13.93 -3.90
N LYS A 183 -5.38 -14.95 -4.77
CA LYS A 183 -4.10 -15.55 -5.21
C LYS A 183 -3.17 -14.52 -5.87
N LYS A 184 -3.71 -13.61 -6.67
CA LYS A 184 -2.91 -12.55 -7.29
C LYS A 184 -2.41 -11.54 -6.27
N LEU A 185 -3.24 -11.19 -5.28
CA LEU A 185 -2.85 -10.32 -4.18
C LEU A 185 -1.79 -10.98 -3.28
N GLU A 186 -1.86 -12.29 -3.04
CA GLU A 186 -0.82 -13.03 -2.30
C GLU A 186 0.55 -12.96 -3.01
N VAL A 187 0.57 -13.08 -4.35
CA VAL A 187 1.79 -12.87 -5.15
C VAL A 187 2.30 -11.44 -4.98
N PHE A 188 1.41 -10.44 -5.00
CA PHE A 188 1.77 -9.06 -4.72
C PHE A 188 2.40 -8.88 -3.34
N GLU A 189 1.86 -9.52 -2.29
CA GLU A 189 2.45 -9.44 -0.94
C GLU A 189 3.85 -10.03 -0.89
N GLN A 190 4.10 -11.13 -1.58
CA GLN A 190 5.43 -11.74 -1.68
C GLN A 190 6.41 -10.78 -2.37
N GLU A 191 6.04 -10.23 -3.51
CA GLU A 191 6.88 -9.26 -4.24
C GLU A 191 7.16 -8.00 -3.43
N LEU A 192 6.18 -7.54 -2.64
CA LEU A 192 6.38 -6.40 -1.73
C LEU A 192 7.36 -6.76 -0.61
N ARG A 193 7.30 -7.99 -0.08
CA ARG A 193 8.26 -8.48 0.94
C ARG A 193 9.67 -8.66 0.40
N ASP A 194 9.85 -8.96 -0.88
CA ASP A 194 11.18 -9.16 -1.48
C ASP A 194 11.92 -7.87 -1.85
N ARG A 195 11.20 -6.76 -2.06
CA ARG A 195 11.77 -5.44 -2.40
C ARG A 195 12.27 -4.67 -1.21
#